data_AF-A0A2P4ZR03-F1
#
_entry.id   AF-A0A2P4ZR03-F1
#
_cell.length_a   1.000
_cell.length_b   1.000
_cell.length_c   1.000
_cell.angle_alpha   90.00
_cell.angle_beta   90.00
_cell.angle_gamma   90.00
#
_symmetry.space_group_name_H-M   'P 1'
#
loop_
_entity.id
_entity.type
_entity.pdbx_description
1 polymer ?
#
loop_
_entity_poly.entity_id
_entity_poly.type
_entity_poly.pdbx_seq_one_letter_code
_entity_poly.pdbx_strand_id
1 'polypeptide(L)'
;MDEFYTTNWPNSITIDSTWACDLRQNKTKDAIRFNISFDGSRLKYERRRALPEKSTRFLYETLVNQWLEETERSYPTNQSYELYSSFVFKNDDKENIGKVTSAISELMKEFRQQFAGEEVNFLVTWIHSGGKATERKPTDSAFFWREAVFHTYVTVEWMDKWMEKDMRFFLAKVKTALRPLSLKGEAAFVNFPDRDFSTKSFERAYFGDNWEELRLVKAMWDKNKLFRFAQGVRLPGDPGEDPDEEKDKTDRLANEQ
;
A
#
# COMPACT_ATOMS: atom_id res chain seq x y z
N MET A 1 -4.35 4.08 -18.88
CA MET A 1 -4.18 4.44 -17.46
C MET A 1 -2.84 5.11 -17.20
N ASP A 2 -1.81 4.80 -17.98
CA ASP A 2 -0.46 5.35 -17.80
C ASP A 2 -0.43 6.88 -17.80
N GLU A 3 -1.10 7.52 -18.76
CA GLU A 3 -1.18 8.99 -18.83
C GLU A 3 -1.69 9.61 -17.53
N PHE A 4 -2.71 9.01 -16.91
CA PHE A 4 -3.26 9.45 -15.63
C PHE A 4 -2.20 9.39 -14.51
N TYR A 5 -1.45 8.29 -14.40
CA TYR A 5 -0.44 8.13 -13.35
C TYR A 5 0.86 8.88 -13.64
N THR A 6 1.13 9.28 -14.88
CA THR A 6 2.25 10.16 -15.23
C THR A 6 1.88 11.65 -15.23
N THR A 7 0.61 11.98 -15.01
CA THR A 7 0.16 13.38 -15.02
C THR A 7 0.68 14.10 -13.79
N ASN A 8 1.26 15.28 -13.99
CA ASN A 8 1.62 16.19 -12.90
C ASN A 8 0.36 16.94 -12.42
N TRP A 9 -0.36 16.30 -11.50
CA TRP A 9 -1.56 16.87 -10.92
C TRP A 9 -1.24 18.13 -10.08
N PRO A 10 -2.11 19.15 -10.07
CA PRO A 10 -1.90 20.35 -9.25
C PRO A 10 -1.75 20.03 -7.76
N ASN A 11 -0.94 20.81 -7.03
CA ASN A 11 -0.74 20.59 -5.59
C ASN A 11 -2.01 20.75 -4.72
N SER A 12 -3.09 21.29 -5.30
CA SER A 12 -4.40 21.42 -4.64
C SER A 12 -5.32 20.23 -4.89
N ILE A 13 -4.82 19.09 -5.41
CA ILE A 13 -5.62 17.88 -5.64
C ILE A 13 -4.95 16.64 -5.04
N THR A 14 -5.77 15.80 -4.43
CA THR A 14 -5.42 14.41 -4.09
C THR A 14 -6.39 13.49 -4.81
N ILE A 15 -5.86 12.37 -5.31
CA ILE A 15 -6.61 11.40 -6.07
C ILE A 15 -6.22 10.01 -5.62
N ASP A 16 -7.19 9.27 -5.11
CA ASP A 16 -7.03 7.87 -4.84
C ASP A 16 -7.72 7.08 -5.94
N SER A 17 -7.11 5.97 -6.34
CA SER A 17 -7.71 5.07 -7.32
C SER A 17 -7.53 3.62 -6.90
N THR A 18 -8.62 2.85 -6.94
CA THR A 18 -8.62 1.43 -6.58
C THR A 18 -9.03 0.61 -7.79
N TRP A 19 -8.11 -0.21 -8.29
CA TRP A 19 -8.38 -1.23 -9.30
C TRP A 19 -8.87 -2.46 -8.56
N ALA A 20 -10.09 -2.91 -8.87
CA ALA A 20 -10.74 -4.00 -8.15
C ALA A 20 -11.07 -5.15 -9.10
N CYS A 21 -10.53 -6.33 -8.80
CA CYS A 21 -10.94 -7.62 -9.35
C CYS A 21 -11.72 -8.37 -8.26
N ASP A 22 -13.01 -8.05 -8.15
CA ASP A 22 -13.90 -8.60 -7.11
C ASP A 22 -14.68 -9.78 -7.71
N LEU A 23 -14.30 -11.00 -7.37
CA LEU A 23 -14.99 -12.22 -7.83
C LEU A 23 -16.12 -12.64 -6.87
N ARG A 24 -16.27 -11.94 -5.74
CA ARG A 24 -17.36 -12.17 -4.80
C ARG A 24 -18.71 -11.79 -5.43
N GLN A 25 -19.74 -12.56 -5.12
CA GLN A 25 -21.14 -12.25 -5.46
C GLN A 25 -21.44 -12.07 -6.96
N ASN A 26 -20.78 -12.81 -7.85
CA ASN A 26 -21.01 -12.78 -9.32
C ASN A 26 -20.78 -11.39 -9.97
N LYS A 27 -19.96 -10.51 -9.38
CA LYS A 27 -19.57 -9.27 -10.04
C LYS A 27 -18.61 -9.60 -11.18
N THR A 28 -19.08 -9.49 -12.41
CA THR A 28 -18.32 -9.94 -13.59
C THR A 28 -17.32 -8.91 -14.14
N LYS A 29 -17.28 -7.69 -13.59
CA LYS A 29 -16.49 -6.59 -14.20
C LYS A 29 -15.47 -6.01 -13.23
N ASP A 30 -14.23 -5.93 -13.69
CA ASP A 30 -13.23 -5.07 -13.07
C ASP A 30 -13.75 -3.64 -13.04
N ALA A 31 -13.45 -2.95 -11.95
CA ALA A 31 -13.77 -1.55 -11.81
C ALA A 31 -12.54 -0.79 -11.32
N ILE A 32 -12.36 0.42 -11.85
CA ILE A 32 -11.45 1.39 -11.25
C ILE A 32 -12.32 2.45 -10.58
N ARG A 33 -12.22 2.52 -9.26
CA ARG A 33 -12.89 3.56 -8.46
C ARG A 33 -11.94 4.71 -8.26
N PHE A 34 -12.44 5.93 -8.34
CA PHE A 34 -11.67 7.14 -8.06
C PHE A 34 -12.30 7.93 -6.93
N ASN A 35 -11.48 8.32 -5.96
CA ASN A 35 -11.81 9.32 -4.96
C ASN A 35 -10.96 10.56 -5.24
N ILE A 36 -11.59 11.71 -5.45
CA ILE A 36 -10.88 12.93 -5.83
C ILE A 36 -11.28 14.05 -4.89
N SER A 37 -10.31 14.59 -4.17
CA SER A 37 -10.48 15.77 -3.34
C SER A 37 -9.69 16.94 -3.94
N PHE A 38 -10.33 18.10 -4.01
CA PHE A 38 -9.73 19.33 -4.55
C PHE A 38 -9.89 20.45 -3.54
N ASP A 39 -8.76 21.05 -3.14
CA ASP A 39 -8.71 22.22 -2.28
C ASP A 39 -8.97 23.49 -3.10
N GLY A 40 -10.25 23.86 -3.20
CA GLY A 40 -10.66 25.07 -3.88
C GLY A 40 -12.17 25.18 -4.08
N SER A 41 -12.58 26.17 -4.88
CA SER A 41 -14.00 26.36 -5.17
C SER A 41 -14.46 25.48 -6.33
N ARG A 42 -15.75 25.10 -6.32
CA ARG A 42 -16.38 24.36 -7.43
C ARG A 42 -16.21 25.06 -8.78
N LEU A 43 -16.24 26.39 -8.79
CA LEU A 43 -16.01 27.22 -9.98
C LEU A 43 -14.64 26.97 -10.61
N LYS A 44 -13.59 26.77 -9.79
CA LYS A 44 -12.23 26.49 -10.27
C LYS A 44 -12.01 25.04 -10.72
N TYR A 45 -12.80 24.10 -10.21
CA TYR A 45 -12.66 22.67 -10.50
C TYR A 45 -13.38 22.21 -11.78
N GLU A 46 -14.33 23.00 -12.29
CA GLU A 46 -15.04 22.84 -13.58
C GLU A 46 -15.58 21.41 -13.90
N ARG A 47 -15.85 20.57 -12.88
CA ARG A 47 -16.50 19.26 -13.08
C ARG A 47 -17.97 19.30 -12.66
N ARG A 48 -18.85 18.85 -13.56
CA ARG A 48 -20.31 18.77 -13.34
C ARG A 48 -20.70 18.00 -12.07
N ARG A 49 -19.92 16.98 -11.69
CA ARG A 49 -20.14 16.09 -10.53
C ARG A 49 -19.19 16.39 -9.36
N ALA A 50 -19.07 17.65 -8.98
CA ALA A 50 -18.34 18.05 -7.78
C ALA A 50 -19.32 18.48 -6.69
N LEU A 51 -19.17 17.93 -5.49
CA LEU A 51 -19.94 18.32 -4.32
C LEU A 51 -19.08 19.28 -3.47
N PRO A 52 -19.38 20.59 -3.45
CA PRO A 52 -18.64 21.51 -2.60
C PRO A 52 -19.04 21.29 -1.15
N GLU A 53 -18.04 21.14 -0.28
CA GLU A 53 -18.23 21.00 1.16
C GLU A 53 -17.24 21.88 1.92
N LYS A 54 -17.61 22.31 3.14
CA LYS A 54 -16.68 23.02 4.01
C LYS A 54 -15.63 22.04 4.52
N SER A 55 -14.38 22.46 4.59
CA SER A 55 -13.27 21.62 5.10
C SER A 55 -13.56 21.04 6.48
N THR A 56 -14.22 21.80 7.37
CA THR A 56 -14.62 21.32 8.70
C THR A 56 -15.59 20.15 8.62
N ARG A 57 -16.52 20.14 7.65
CA ARG A 57 -17.45 19.04 7.43
C ARG A 57 -16.75 17.86 6.77
N PHE A 58 -15.90 18.10 5.79
CA PHE A 58 -15.11 17.06 5.14
C PHE A 58 -14.29 16.26 6.15
N LEU A 59 -13.54 16.96 7.02
CA LEU A 59 -12.68 16.32 8.02
C LEU A 59 -13.47 15.58 9.11
N TYR A 60 -14.66 16.07 9.47
CA TYR A 60 -15.46 15.50 10.56
C TYR A 60 -16.43 14.40 10.12
N GLU A 61 -17.00 14.48 8.92
CA GLU A 61 -18.00 13.52 8.43
C GLU A 61 -17.42 12.65 7.32
N THR A 62 -17.03 13.27 6.20
CA THR A 62 -16.67 12.54 4.98
C THR A 62 -15.42 11.68 5.18
N LEU A 63 -14.37 12.25 5.77
CA LEU A 63 -13.13 11.52 6.07
C LEU A 63 -13.38 10.47 7.14
N VAL A 64 -14.14 10.78 8.19
CA VAL A 64 -14.47 9.81 9.24
C VAL A 64 -15.24 8.62 8.68
N ASN A 65 -16.22 8.84 7.81
CA ASN A 65 -16.96 7.75 7.16
C ASN A 65 -16.04 6.86 6.31
N GLN A 66 -15.05 7.42 5.62
CA GLN A 66 -14.04 6.63 4.90
C GLN A 66 -13.23 5.75 5.85
N TRP A 67 -12.87 6.24 7.04
CA TRP A 67 -12.17 5.45 8.06
C TRP A 67 -13.07 4.47 8.82
N LEU A 68 -14.37 4.76 8.95
CA LEU A 68 -15.33 3.86 9.56
C LEU A 68 -15.46 2.57 8.75
N GLU A 69 -15.46 2.64 7.42
CA GLU A 69 -15.45 1.44 6.57
C GLU A 69 -14.22 0.55 6.85
N GLU A 70 -13.02 1.14 6.97
CA GLU A 70 -11.80 0.40 7.33
C GLU A 70 -11.84 -0.15 8.76
N THR A 71 -12.46 0.58 9.68
CA THR A 71 -12.68 0.14 11.07
C THR A 71 -13.65 -1.04 11.09
N GLU A 72 -14.70 -1.01 10.27
CA GLU A 72 -15.68 -2.08 10.15
C GLU A 72 -15.07 -3.38 9.63
N ARG A 73 -14.19 -3.27 8.63
CA ARG A 73 -13.41 -4.41 8.10
C ARG A 73 -12.54 -5.07 9.15
N SER A 74 -12.04 -4.28 10.11
CA SER A 74 -11.17 -4.75 11.19
C SER A 74 -11.95 -5.43 12.33
N TYR A 75 -13.28 -5.36 12.37
CA TYR A 75 -14.05 -6.01 13.42
C TYR A 75 -14.04 -7.55 13.27
N PRO A 76 -14.03 -8.31 14.39
CA PRO A 76 -14.06 -9.77 14.37
C PRO A 76 -15.30 -10.39 13.68
N THR A 77 -16.34 -9.59 13.44
CA THR A 77 -17.52 -10.01 12.66
C THR A 77 -17.22 -10.17 11.18
N ASN A 78 -16.15 -9.55 10.68
CA ASN A 78 -15.65 -9.79 9.35
C ASN A 78 -14.95 -11.16 9.30
N GLN A 79 -15.49 -12.07 8.52
CA GLN A 79 -14.97 -13.45 8.38
C GLN A 79 -13.96 -13.58 7.24
N SER A 80 -13.70 -12.51 6.49
CA SER A 80 -12.69 -12.54 5.43
C SER A 80 -11.29 -12.64 6.01
N TYR A 81 -10.45 -13.39 5.33
CA TYR A 81 -9.01 -13.36 5.50
C TYR A 81 -8.40 -12.36 4.51
N GLU A 82 -7.25 -11.80 4.85
CA GLU A 82 -6.59 -10.78 4.03
C GLU A 82 -5.07 -10.82 4.13
N LEU A 83 -4.40 -10.44 3.04
CA LEU A 83 -2.97 -10.18 2.98
C LEU A 83 -2.73 -8.82 2.31
N TYR A 84 -1.66 -8.15 2.76
CA TYR A 84 -1.28 -6.82 2.28
C TYR A 84 0.18 -6.77 1.83
N SER A 85 0.45 -5.93 0.83
CA SER A 85 1.80 -5.42 0.54
C SER A 85 1.70 -3.99 0.06
N SER A 86 2.72 -3.18 0.34
CA SER A 86 2.79 -1.79 -0.13
C SER A 86 4.03 -1.49 -0.95
N PHE A 87 3.87 -0.58 -1.90
CA PHE A 87 4.83 -0.13 -2.90
C PHE A 87 4.76 1.39 -3.00
N VAL A 88 5.84 2.01 -3.47
CA VAL A 88 5.95 3.47 -3.57
C VAL A 88 6.43 3.81 -4.96
N PHE A 89 5.67 4.63 -5.68
CA PHE A 89 6.00 4.99 -7.06
C PHE A 89 6.14 6.50 -7.23
N LYS A 90 7.09 6.88 -8.09
CA LYS A 90 7.16 8.22 -8.69
C LYS A 90 6.29 8.27 -9.94
N ASN A 91 6.10 9.46 -10.49
CA ASN A 91 5.40 9.68 -11.76
C ASN A 91 6.29 10.27 -12.87
N ASP A 92 7.58 10.45 -12.62
CA ASP A 92 8.55 11.07 -13.54
C ASP A 92 9.08 10.12 -14.62
N ASP A 93 9.02 8.80 -14.37
CA ASP A 93 9.37 7.76 -15.33
C ASP A 93 8.12 7.09 -15.91
N LYS A 94 7.77 7.50 -17.14
CA LYS A 94 6.64 6.96 -17.89
C LYS A 94 6.83 5.48 -18.26
N GLU A 95 8.06 5.03 -18.50
CA GLU A 95 8.32 3.63 -18.81
C GLU A 95 8.10 2.77 -17.57
N ASN A 96 8.61 3.20 -16.41
CA ASN A 96 8.39 2.50 -15.15
C ASN A 96 6.90 2.43 -14.78
N ILE A 97 6.17 3.55 -14.86
CA ILE A 97 4.71 3.55 -14.62
C ILE A 97 3.99 2.63 -15.61
N GLY A 98 4.35 2.64 -16.89
CA GLY A 98 3.78 1.73 -17.89
C GLY A 98 4.02 0.25 -17.57
N LYS A 99 5.21 -0.10 -17.04
CA LYS A 99 5.49 -1.46 -16.54
C LYS A 99 4.60 -1.81 -15.34
N VAL A 100 4.43 -0.89 -14.39
CA VAL A 100 3.60 -1.11 -13.19
C VAL A 100 2.14 -1.33 -13.57
N THR A 101 1.55 -0.45 -14.38
CA THR A 101 0.13 -0.57 -14.80
C THR A 101 -0.11 -1.82 -15.63
N SER A 102 0.82 -2.16 -16.54
CA SER A 102 0.75 -3.39 -17.33
C SER A 102 0.84 -4.64 -16.45
N ALA A 103 1.77 -4.67 -15.49
CA ALA A 103 1.90 -5.77 -14.54
C ALA A 103 0.61 -5.98 -13.73
N ILE A 104 0.02 -4.90 -13.21
CA ILE A 104 -1.26 -4.98 -12.49
C ILE A 104 -2.38 -5.50 -13.39
N SER A 105 -2.49 -5.01 -14.62
CA SER A 105 -3.49 -5.49 -15.58
C SER A 105 -3.36 -6.99 -15.86
N GLU A 106 -2.13 -7.50 -16.07
CA GLU A 106 -1.92 -8.94 -16.29
C GLU A 106 -2.19 -9.75 -15.02
N LEU A 107 -1.75 -9.29 -13.85
CA LEU A 107 -2.04 -9.95 -12.57
C LEU A 107 -3.55 -10.05 -12.30
N MET A 108 -4.35 -9.03 -12.63
CA MET A 108 -5.81 -9.09 -12.50
C MET A 108 -6.44 -10.10 -13.46
N LYS A 109 -5.93 -10.22 -14.70
CA LYS A 109 -6.39 -11.24 -15.66
C LYS A 109 -6.06 -12.65 -15.15
N GLU A 110 -4.83 -12.86 -14.69
CA GLU A 110 -4.40 -14.13 -14.10
C GLU A 110 -5.25 -14.50 -12.88
N PHE A 111 -5.45 -13.56 -11.95
CA PHE A 111 -6.26 -13.76 -10.76
C PHE A 111 -7.68 -14.22 -11.11
N ARG A 112 -8.32 -13.53 -12.06
CA ARG A 112 -9.65 -13.89 -12.55
C ARG A 112 -9.69 -15.28 -13.16
N GLN A 113 -8.70 -15.63 -13.97
CA GLN A 113 -8.65 -16.93 -14.64
C GLN A 113 -8.42 -18.06 -13.64
N GLN A 114 -7.51 -17.85 -12.68
CA GLN A 114 -7.10 -18.86 -11.72
C GLN A 114 -8.18 -19.15 -10.66
N PHE A 115 -8.89 -18.12 -10.20
CA PHE A 115 -9.84 -18.21 -9.08
C PHE A 115 -11.30 -18.03 -9.52
N ALA A 116 -11.60 -18.37 -10.78
CA ALA A 116 -12.96 -18.30 -11.30
C ALA A 116 -13.91 -19.21 -10.50
N GLY A 117 -14.94 -18.62 -9.89
CA GLY A 117 -15.92 -19.32 -9.06
C GLY A 117 -15.64 -19.26 -7.56
N GLU A 118 -14.49 -18.73 -7.16
CA GLU A 118 -14.11 -18.56 -5.75
C GLU A 118 -14.55 -17.21 -5.18
N GLU A 119 -14.79 -17.16 -3.88
CA GLU A 119 -15.11 -15.91 -3.15
C GLU A 119 -13.84 -15.16 -2.75
N VAL A 120 -13.12 -14.66 -3.75
CA VAL A 120 -11.86 -13.93 -3.60
C VAL A 120 -11.91 -12.53 -4.21
N ASN A 121 -11.02 -11.65 -3.76
CA ASN A 121 -10.93 -10.27 -4.23
C ASN A 121 -9.47 -9.80 -4.26
N PHE A 122 -9.09 -9.15 -5.37
CA PHE A 122 -7.77 -8.51 -5.53
C PHE A 122 -7.95 -7.02 -5.78
N LEU A 123 -7.42 -6.22 -4.85
CA LEU A 123 -7.47 -4.76 -4.90
C LEU A 123 -6.06 -4.19 -5.05
N VAL A 124 -5.93 -3.18 -5.91
CA VAL A 124 -4.73 -2.34 -6.00
C VAL A 124 -5.14 -0.89 -5.83
N THR A 125 -4.84 -0.33 -4.66
CA THR A 125 -5.16 1.06 -4.31
C THR A 125 -3.92 1.93 -4.43
N TRP A 126 -4.03 3.00 -5.19
CA TRP A 126 -3.03 4.04 -5.36
C TRP A 126 -3.50 5.29 -4.62
N ILE A 127 -2.74 5.74 -3.63
CA ILE A 127 -2.99 6.98 -2.90
C ILE A 127 -2.02 8.04 -3.42
N HIS A 128 -2.54 9.09 -4.06
CA HIS A 128 -1.73 10.22 -4.49
C HIS A 128 -1.39 11.11 -3.29
N SER A 129 -0.10 11.24 -2.96
CA SER A 129 0.39 11.99 -1.80
C SER A 129 0.26 13.51 -1.93
N GLY A 130 -0.19 14.01 -3.09
CA GLY A 130 -0.14 15.42 -3.44
C GLY A 130 1.31 15.92 -3.58
N GLY A 131 1.51 17.24 -3.62
CA GLY A 131 2.83 17.83 -3.81
C GLY A 131 3.50 18.38 -2.55
N LYS A 132 2.75 18.64 -1.47
CA LYS A 132 3.31 19.33 -0.29
C LYS A 132 4.26 18.46 0.53
N ALA A 133 4.04 17.15 0.56
CA ALA A 133 4.88 16.22 1.31
C ALA A 133 6.32 16.13 0.77
N THR A 134 6.52 16.44 -0.52
CA THR A 134 7.79 16.33 -1.25
C THR A 134 8.69 17.56 -1.08
N GLU A 135 8.18 18.67 -0.51
CA GLU A 135 8.96 19.90 -0.26
C GLU A 135 9.96 19.77 0.91
N ARG A 136 9.84 18.72 1.72
CA ARG A 136 10.73 18.44 2.87
C ARG A 136 11.89 17.54 2.46
N LYS A 137 13.03 17.66 3.15
CA LYS A 137 14.15 16.75 2.95
C LYS A 137 13.87 15.39 3.59
N PRO A 138 14.42 14.28 3.05
CA PRO A 138 14.31 12.96 3.66
C PRO A 138 14.70 12.91 5.14
N THR A 139 15.67 13.73 5.54
CA THR A 139 16.20 13.79 6.93
C THR A 139 15.43 14.74 7.85
N ASP A 140 14.42 15.46 7.37
CA ASP A 140 13.67 16.42 8.21
C ASP A 140 12.66 15.72 9.15
N SER A 141 12.34 14.44 8.92
CA SER A 141 11.49 13.63 9.80
C SER A 141 11.71 12.13 9.57
N ALA A 142 11.03 11.27 10.33
CA ALA A 142 11.06 9.81 10.13
C ALA A 142 10.51 9.32 8.77
N PHE A 143 9.77 10.16 8.03
CA PHE A 143 9.29 9.82 6.70
C PHE A 143 10.35 10.18 5.64
N PHE A 144 11.08 9.15 5.20
CA PHE A 144 12.25 9.29 4.32
C PHE A 144 11.89 9.40 2.83
N TRP A 145 10.88 8.67 2.35
CA TRP A 145 10.54 8.54 0.94
C TRP A 145 9.84 9.79 0.36
N ARG A 146 10.50 10.94 0.43
CA ARG A 146 9.96 12.26 0.02
C ARG A 146 9.70 12.40 -1.47
N GLU A 147 10.30 11.53 -2.28
CA GLU A 147 10.06 11.50 -3.72
C GLU A 147 8.83 10.65 -4.10
N ALA A 148 8.15 10.04 -3.11
CA ALA A 148 6.90 9.34 -3.34
C ALA A 148 5.83 10.26 -3.92
N VAL A 149 5.18 9.83 -5.00
CA VAL A 149 3.98 10.47 -5.56
C VAL A 149 2.75 9.60 -5.34
N PHE A 150 2.92 8.29 -5.41
CA PHE A 150 1.88 7.32 -5.09
C PHE A 150 2.34 6.36 -4.01
N HIS A 151 1.55 6.28 -2.94
CA HIS A 151 1.59 5.17 -1.99
C HIS A 151 0.59 4.12 -2.48
N THR A 152 1.10 3.02 -3.01
CA THR A 152 0.27 1.96 -3.56
C THR A 152 0.26 0.79 -2.59
N TYR A 153 -0.91 0.25 -2.28
CA TYR A 153 -1.01 -1.00 -1.54
C TYR A 153 -1.94 -1.95 -2.27
N VAL A 154 -1.63 -3.24 -2.11
CA VAL A 154 -2.42 -4.34 -2.64
C VAL A 154 -3.08 -5.07 -1.48
N THR A 155 -4.30 -5.52 -1.71
CA THR A 155 -5.05 -6.35 -0.77
C THR A 155 -5.57 -7.57 -1.51
N VAL A 156 -5.25 -8.74 -0.99
CA VAL A 156 -5.82 -10.02 -1.44
C VAL A 156 -6.73 -10.50 -0.32
N GLU A 157 -8.03 -10.59 -0.59
CA GLU A 157 -9.06 -10.97 0.39
C GLU A 157 -9.75 -12.26 -0.06
N TRP A 158 -10.10 -13.14 0.89
CA TRP A 158 -10.82 -14.38 0.60
C TRP A 158 -11.67 -14.85 1.78
N MET A 159 -12.64 -15.74 1.51
CA MET A 159 -13.55 -16.26 2.54
C MET A 159 -13.18 -17.67 3.03
N ASP A 160 -12.79 -18.58 2.14
CA ASP A 160 -12.46 -19.96 2.53
C ASP A 160 -11.04 -20.05 3.11
N LYS A 161 -10.93 -20.35 4.41
CA LYS A 161 -9.67 -20.50 5.12
C LYS A 161 -8.66 -21.44 4.45
N TRP A 162 -9.11 -22.41 3.65
CA TRP A 162 -8.22 -23.35 2.96
C TRP A 162 -7.47 -22.74 1.77
N MET A 163 -7.89 -21.57 1.28
CA MET A 163 -7.25 -20.85 0.18
C MET A 163 -6.02 -20.03 0.60
N GLU A 164 -5.63 -20.04 1.88
CA GLU A 164 -4.50 -19.21 2.36
C GLU A 164 -3.22 -19.46 1.55
N LYS A 165 -2.92 -20.73 1.22
CA LYS A 165 -1.73 -21.07 0.43
C LYS A 165 -1.78 -20.43 -0.97
N ASP A 166 -2.93 -20.52 -1.65
CA ASP A 166 -3.12 -19.95 -2.98
C ASP A 166 -3.02 -18.43 -2.98
N MET A 167 -3.63 -17.78 -1.98
CA MET A 167 -3.61 -16.31 -1.85
C MET A 167 -2.20 -15.78 -1.54
N ARG A 168 -1.44 -16.51 -0.70
CA ARG A 168 -0.01 -16.21 -0.47
C ARG A 168 0.81 -16.38 -1.74
N PHE A 169 0.62 -17.47 -2.47
CA PHE A 169 1.32 -17.71 -3.74
C PHE A 169 1.03 -16.61 -4.77
N PHE A 170 -0.23 -16.17 -4.87
CA PHE A 170 -0.60 -15.06 -5.72
C PHE A 170 0.05 -13.74 -5.25
N LEU A 171 0.02 -13.42 -3.95
CA LEU A 171 0.67 -12.21 -3.43
C LEU A 171 2.20 -12.21 -3.66
N ALA A 172 2.87 -13.36 -3.55
CA ALA A 172 4.29 -13.51 -3.87
C ALA A 172 4.58 -13.12 -5.33
N LYS A 173 3.73 -13.53 -6.27
CA LYS A 173 3.82 -13.10 -7.69
C LYS A 173 3.65 -11.59 -7.82
N VAL A 174 2.65 -11.00 -7.15
CA VAL A 174 2.42 -9.55 -7.15
C VAL A 174 3.68 -8.82 -6.65
N LYS A 175 4.27 -9.27 -5.54
CA LYS A 175 5.49 -8.69 -4.96
C LYS A 175 6.67 -8.81 -5.91
N THR A 176 6.86 -9.97 -6.53
CA THR A 176 7.91 -10.20 -7.53
C THR A 176 7.79 -9.25 -8.72
N ALA A 177 6.56 -9.00 -9.19
CA ALA A 177 6.32 -8.11 -10.32
C ALA A 177 6.48 -6.62 -9.97
N LEU A 178 6.05 -6.19 -8.78
CA LEU A 178 5.92 -4.78 -8.44
C LEU A 178 7.07 -4.22 -7.58
N ARG A 179 7.70 -5.04 -6.72
CA ARG A 179 8.77 -4.58 -5.82
C ARG A 179 9.97 -3.98 -6.56
N PRO A 180 10.49 -4.58 -7.65
CA PRO A 180 11.61 -3.99 -8.40
C PRO A 180 11.28 -2.64 -9.03
N LEU A 181 10.00 -2.35 -9.28
CA LEU A 181 9.51 -1.10 -9.86
C LEU A 181 9.21 -0.04 -8.78
N SER A 182 9.17 -0.44 -7.51
CA SER A 182 9.04 0.46 -6.36
C SER A 182 10.30 1.33 -6.24
N LEU A 183 10.19 2.47 -5.57
CA LEU A 183 11.30 3.38 -5.38
C LEU A 183 12.48 2.66 -4.70
N LYS A 184 13.67 2.75 -5.34
CA LYS A 184 14.90 2.01 -4.99
C LYS A 184 14.75 0.48 -4.93
N GLY A 185 13.67 -0.09 -5.49
CA GLY A 185 13.37 -1.52 -5.43
C GLY A 185 12.96 -2.03 -4.04
N GLU A 186 12.76 -1.16 -3.05
CA GLU A 186 12.52 -1.58 -1.65
C GLU A 186 11.41 -0.79 -0.96
N ALA A 187 11.17 0.47 -1.33
CA ALA A 187 10.30 1.38 -0.60
C ALA A 187 8.88 0.81 -0.40
N ALA A 188 8.39 0.95 0.83
CA ALA A 188 7.07 0.55 1.30
C ALA A 188 6.56 1.59 2.31
N PHE A 189 5.29 1.49 2.71
CA PHE A 189 4.70 2.45 3.64
C PHE A 189 4.23 1.77 4.93
N VAL A 190 4.79 2.20 6.08
CA VAL A 190 4.60 1.55 7.38
C VAL A 190 3.14 1.47 7.83
N ASN A 191 2.28 2.40 7.40
CA ASN A 191 0.84 2.37 7.70
C ASN A 191 0.07 1.30 6.92
N PHE A 192 0.69 0.71 5.88
CA PHE A 192 0.21 -0.47 5.16
C PHE A 192 1.26 -1.58 5.32
N PRO A 193 1.41 -2.12 6.55
CA PRO A 193 2.47 -3.06 6.87
C PRO A 193 2.21 -4.39 6.17
N ASP A 194 3.27 -4.91 5.57
CA ASP A 194 3.31 -6.24 4.99
C ASP A 194 3.85 -7.17 6.07
N ARG A 195 2.99 -7.94 6.74
CA ARG A 195 3.38 -8.73 7.91
C ARG A 195 4.48 -9.75 7.62
N ASP A 196 4.67 -10.12 6.37
CA ASP A 196 5.62 -11.15 5.95
C ASP A 196 6.95 -10.59 5.46
N PHE A 197 7.09 -9.25 5.41
CA PHE A 197 8.33 -8.56 5.04
C PHE A 197 9.49 -9.09 5.86
N SER A 198 10.59 -9.45 5.18
CA SER A 198 11.78 -9.99 5.86
C SER A 198 12.19 -9.09 7.02
N THR A 199 12.46 -9.75 8.14
CA THR A 199 12.97 -9.14 9.36
C THR A 199 14.26 -8.34 9.11
N LYS A 200 15.03 -8.60 8.05
CA LYS A 200 16.26 -7.85 7.75
C LYS A 200 16.02 -6.55 6.96
N SER A 201 14.95 -6.47 6.19
CA SER A 201 14.79 -5.40 5.18
C SER A 201 13.67 -4.40 5.50
N PHE A 202 12.71 -4.75 6.38
CA PHE A 202 11.53 -3.90 6.59
C PHE A 202 11.86 -2.49 7.11
N GLU A 203 12.85 -2.34 7.99
CA GLU A 203 13.19 -1.01 8.53
C GLU A 203 13.69 -0.07 7.44
N ARG A 204 14.52 -0.58 6.52
CA ARG A 204 14.98 0.21 5.37
C ARG A 204 13.84 0.47 4.38
N ALA A 205 13.01 -0.53 4.11
CA ALA A 205 11.85 -0.38 3.25
C ALA A 205 10.86 0.69 3.75
N TYR A 206 10.67 0.81 5.06
CA TYR A 206 9.74 1.79 5.65
C TYR A 206 10.38 3.15 5.96
N PHE A 207 11.62 3.17 6.45
CA PHE A 207 12.27 4.36 6.98
C PHE A 207 13.47 4.83 6.14
N GLY A 208 13.76 4.18 5.01
CA GLY A 208 14.89 4.48 4.17
C GLY A 208 16.19 4.48 4.95
N ASP A 209 17.04 5.50 4.78
CA ASP A 209 18.31 5.60 5.52
C ASP A 209 18.12 6.16 6.94
N ASN A 210 16.92 6.61 7.34
CA ASN A 210 16.67 7.13 8.69
C ASN A 210 16.49 6.03 9.75
N TRP A 211 16.47 4.75 9.35
CA TRP A 211 16.26 3.63 10.29
C TRP A 211 17.31 3.58 11.41
N GLU A 212 18.57 3.93 11.15
CA GLU A 212 19.63 3.92 12.15
C GLU A 212 19.36 4.92 13.28
N GLU A 213 18.93 6.13 12.93
CA GLU A 213 18.57 7.16 13.90
C GLU A 213 17.34 6.74 14.73
N LEU A 214 16.36 6.09 14.11
CA LEU A 214 15.21 5.53 14.82
C LEU A 214 15.63 4.46 15.84
N ARG A 215 16.61 3.62 15.53
CA ARG A 215 17.18 2.67 16.49
C ARG A 215 17.88 3.37 17.66
N LEU A 216 18.55 4.50 17.43
CA LEU A 216 19.13 5.31 18.51
C LEU A 216 18.03 5.90 19.41
N VAL A 217 16.95 6.42 18.83
CA VAL A 217 15.77 6.89 19.59
C VAL A 217 15.18 5.75 20.42
N LYS A 218 15.04 4.55 19.85
CA LYS A 218 14.59 3.35 20.57
C LYS A 218 15.48 3.03 21.76
N ALA A 219 16.81 3.09 21.60
CA ALA A 219 17.75 2.83 22.68
C ALA A 219 17.68 3.86 23.81
N MET A 220 17.39 5.12 23.50
CA MET A 220 17.22 6.18 24.51
C MET A 220 15.93 6.01 25.32
N TRP A 221 14.83 5.68 24.66
CA TRP A 221 13.48 5.74 25.26
C TRP A 221 12.88 4.39 25.65
N ASP A 222 13.31 3.29 25.03
CA ASP A 222 12.76 1.95 25.26
C ASP A 222 13.83 0.86 25.16
N LYS A 223 14.91 1.04 25.93
CA LYS A 223 16.01 0.08 26.04
C LYS A 223 15.57 -1.32 26.47
N ASN A 224 14.48 -1.40 27.26
CA ASN A 224 13.94 -2.65 27.78
C ASN A 224 12.95 -3.33 26.81
N LYS A 225 12.70 -2.75 25.63
CA LYS A 225 11.77 -3.26 24.60
C LYS A 225 10.35 -3.49 25.14
N LEU A 226 9.84 -2.58 25.96
CA LEU A 226 8.47 -2.59 26.45
C LEU A 226 7.48 -2.57 25.27
N PHE A 227 7.74 -1.73 24.27
CA PHE A 227 6.96 -1.68 23.03
C PHE A 227 7.63 -2.54 21.97
N ARG A 228 7.09 -3.73 21.71
CA ARG A 228 7.64 -4.65 20.71
C ARG A 228 6.54 -5.35 19.91
N PHE A 229 6.82 -5.54 18.63
CA PHE A 229 6.00 -6.28 17.67
C PHE A 229 6.90 -6.69 16.49
N ALA A 230 6.42 -7.58 15.62
CA ALA A 230 7.22 -8.23 14.57
C ALA A 230 8.03 -7.25 13.69
N GLN A 231 7.45 -6.11 13.37
CA GLN A 231 8.06 -5.07 12.53
C GLN A 231 8.33 -3.76 13.30
N GLY A 232 8.62 -3.87 14.60
CA GLY A 232 8.99 -2.74 15.44
C GLY A 232 10.43 -2.31 15.23
N VAL A 233 10.69 -0.99 15.34
CA VAL A 233 12.06 -0.45 15.33
C VAL A 233 12.91 -1.13 16.40
N ARG A 234 14.10 -1.58 16.01
CA ARG A 234 14.98 -2.38 16.84
C ARG A 234 15.97 -1.55 17.65
N LEU A 235 16.71 -2.23 18.52
CA LEU A 235 17.89 -1.63 19.15
C LEU A 235 19.09 -1.65 18.19
N PRO A 236 20.06 -0.75 18.36
CA PRO A 236 21.33 -0.82 17.65
C PRO A 236 22.00 -2.17 17.87
N GLY A 237 22.52 -2.79 16.79
CA GLY A 237 23.19 -4.09 16.85
C GLY A 237 22.29 -5.32 17.03
N ASP A 238 20.97 -5.14 17.10
CA ASP A 238 20.02 -6.26 17.16
C ASP A 238 19.98 -6.98 15.79
N PRO A 239 20.39 -8.26 15.70
CA PRO A 239 20.52 -9.00 14.44
C PRO A 239 19.17 -9.33 13.77
N GLY A 240 18.05 -9.07 14.44
CA GLY A 240 16.72 -9.51 14.02
C GLY A 240 16.30 -10.82 14.67
N GLU A 241 15.01 -11.14 14.58
CA GLU A 241 14.44 -12.32 15.25
C GLU A 241 14.87 -13.63 14.58
N ASP A 242 15.22 -13.61 13.29
CA ASP A 242 15.75 -14.75 12.55
C ASP A 242 16.89 -14.30 11.61
N PRO A 243 18.16 -14.54 11.97
CA PRO A 243 19.31 -14.19 11.13
C PRO A 243 19.39 -15.02 9.85
N ASP A 244 18.59 -16.07 9.69
CA ASP A 244 18.54 -16.92 8.48
C ASP A 244 17.30 -16.60 7.60
N GLU A 245 16.41 -15.71 8.06
CA GLU A 245 15.24 -15.26 7.29
C GLU A 245 15.63 -14.19 6.25
N GLU A 246 16.27 -14.65 5.17
CA GLU A 246 16.61 -13.78 4.03
C GLU A 246 15.40 -13.43 3.16
N LYS A 247 14.39 -14.30 3.14
CA LYS A 247 13.22 -14.18 2.27
C LYS A 247 11.96 -13.91 3.07
N ASP A 248 11.11 -13.11 2.47
CA ASP A 248 9.75 -12.84 2.91
C ASP A 248 8.97 -14.14 3.18
N LYS A 249 8.21 -14.20 4.28
CA LYS A 249 7.52 -15.43 4.67
C LYS A 249 6.52 -15.91 3.61
N THR A 250 5.83 -14.98 2.94
CA THR A 250 4.92 -15.33 1.84
C THR A 250 5.69 -15.93 0.66
N ASP A 251 6.86 -15.38 0.32
CA ASP A 251 7.71 -15.92 -0.73
C ASP A 251 8.31 -17.30 -0.35
N ARG A 252 8.64 -17.54 0.92
CA ARG A 252 9.12 -18.86 1.39
C ARG A 252 8.03 -19.92 1.29
N LEU A 253 6.84 -19.64 1.84
CA LEU A 253 5.71 -20.57 1.84
C LEU A 253 5.21 -20.87 0.41
N ALA A 254 5.35 -19.92 -0.51
CA ALA A 254 5.07 -20.13 -1.93
C ALA A 254 6.04 -21.10 -2.63
N ASN A 255 7.26 -21.25 -2.12
CA ASN A 255 8.33 -22.07 -2.72
C ASN A 255 8.52 -23.44 -2.05
N GLU A 256 7.89 -23.68 -0.89
CA GLU A 256 7.89 -24.97 -0.19
C GLU A 256 6.84 -25.91 -0.83
N GLN A 257 7.35 -26.93 -1.54
CA GLN A 257 6.59 -27.99 -2.20
C GLN A 257 6.05 -29.01 -1.20
#